data_AF-A0A377CE10-F1
#
_entry.id   AF-A0A377CE10-F1
#
_cell.length_a   1.000
_cell.length_b   1.000
_cell.length_c   1.000
_cell.angle_alpha   90.00
_cell.angle_beta   90.00
_cell.angle_gamma   90.00
#
_symmetry.space_group_name_H-M   'P 1'
#
loop_
_entity.id
_entity.type
_entity.pdbx_description
1 polymer ?
#
loop_
_entity_poly.entity_id
_entity_poly.type
_entity_poly.pdbx_seq_one_letter_code
_entity_poly.pdbx_strand_id
1 'polypeptide(L)' 'MKKLIVSSVLAFITFSAQAAAFQVTSNEIKTGEQLTTSHVFSGFGCEGVIHRPH' A
#
# COMPACT_ATOMS: atom_id res chain seq x y z
N MET A 1 -46.53 -8.88 -7.89
CA MET A 1 -45.13 -9.10 -7.46
C MET A 1 -44.24 -8.99 -8.69
N LYS A 2 -43.64 -7.81 -8.96
CA LYS A 2 -42.94 -7.54 -10.24
C LYS A 2 -41.87 -6.46 -10.06
N LYS A 3 -41.01 -6.60 -9.04
CA LYS A 3 -39.95 -5.61 -8.70
C LYS A 3 -38.70 -6.25 -8.07
N LEU A 4 -38.28 -7.44 -8.53
CA LEU A 4 -37.09 -8.12 -7.97
C LEU A 4 -36.07 -8.56 -9.03
N ILE A 5 -36.03 -7.92 -10.20
CA ILE A 5 -35.08 -8.30 -11.28
C ILE A 5 -34.10 -7.17 -11.62
N VAL A 6 -34.15 -6.04 -10.91
CA VAL A 6 -33.26 -4.88 -11.14
C VAL A 6 -32.34 -4.67 -9.94
N SER A 7 -31.66 -5.74 -9.50
CA SER A 7 -30.67 -5.61 -8.41
C SER A 7 -29.50 -6.60 -8.52
N SER A 8 -29.41 -7.40 -9.58
CA SER A 8 -28.37 -8.44 -9.69
C SER A 8 -27.19 -8.09 -10.60
N VAL A 9 -27.13 -6.88 -11.20
CA VAL A 9 -26.12 -6.54 -12.22
C VAL A 9 -24.94 -5.73 -11.65
N LEU A 10 -25.01 -5.27 -10.40
CA LEU A 10 -23.99 -4.37 -9.84
C LEU A 10 -22.74 -5.07 -9.27
N ALA A 11 -22.67 -6.40 -9.29
CA ALA A 11 -21.63 -7.17 -8.60
C ALA A 11 -20.36 -7.48 -9.45
N PHE A 12 -20.25 -6.99 -10.69
CA PHE A 12 -19.21 -7.48 -11.63
C PHE A 12 -18.09 -6.49 -11.98
N ILE A 13 -17.97 -5.34 -11.30
CA ILE A 13 -17.03 -4.27 -11.71
C ILE A 13 -15.74 -4.18 -10.87
N THR A 14 -15.36 -5.22 -10.12
CA THR A 14 -14.16 -5.18 -9.26
C THR A 14 -12.97 -5.98 -9.78
N PHE A 15 -12.92 -6.28 -11.08
CA PHE A 15 -11.73 -6.90 -11.66
C PHE A 15 -10.69 -5.82 -12.00
N SER A 16 -9.89 -5.43 -11.01
CA SER A 16 -8.63 -4.74 -11.29
C SER A 16 -7.74 -5.72 -12.06
N ALA A 17 -7.10 -5.22 -13.13
CA ALA A 17 -6.16 -6.02 -13.90
C ALA A 17 -5.06 -6.54 -12.95
N GLN A 18 -4.99 -7.86 -12.78
CA GLN A 18 -3.95 -8.51 -11.99
C GLN A 18 -2.65 -8.47 -12.80
N ALA A 19 -1.92 -7.36 -12.69
CA ALA A 19 -0.53 -7.33 -13.13
C ALA A 19 0.24 -8.39 -12.32
N ALA A 20 1.12 -9.13 -13.00
CA ALA A 20 2.05 -10.01 -12.30
C ALA A 20 2.79 -9.19 -11.24
N ALA A 21 2.68 -9.61 -9.97
CA ALA A 21 3.22 -8.84 -8.86
C ALA A 21 4.75 -8.87 -8.93
N PHE A 22 5.36 -7.70 -9.17
CA PHE A 22 6.78 -7.51 -8.92
C PHE A 22 7.00 -7.53 -7.40
N GLN A 23 7.92 -8.37 -6.94
CA GLN A 23 8.26 -8.46 -5.52
C GLN A 23 9.51 -7.64 -5.24
N VAL A 24 9.42 -6.76 -4.24
CA VAL A 24 10.55 -6.01 -3.70
C VAL A 24 10.66 -6.31 -2.22
N THR A 25 11.88 -6.59 -1.77
CA THR A 25 12.19 -6.85 -0.37
C THR A 25 13.27 -5.88 0.06
N SER A 26 13.23 -5.45 1.32
CA SER A 26 14.30 -4.69 1.93
C SER A 26 14.69 -5.34 3.25
N ASN A 27 15.97 -5.23 3.59
CA ASN A 27 16.49 -5.69 4.87
C ASN A 27 16.20 -4.69 6.00
N GLU A 28 15.80 -3.47 5.64
CA GLU A 28 15.76 -2.30 6.54
C GLU A 28 14.34 -1.78 6.78
N ILE A 29 13.40 -2.10 5.88
CA ILE A 29 12.00 -1.69 5.98
C ILE A 29 11.05 -2.88 5.80
N LYS A 30 9.97 -2.90 6.61
CA LYS A 30 8.93 -3.91 6.54
C LYS A 30 7.55 -3.25 6.55
N THR A 31 6.63 -3.81 5.78
CA THR A 31 5.25 -3.30 5.71
C THR A 31 4.59 -3.37 7.08
N GLY A 32 4.06 -2.24 7.56
CA GLY A 32 3.37 -2.14 8.84
C GLY A 32 4.27 -1.90 10.05
N GLU A 33 5.59 -1.97 9.89
CA GLU A 33 6.56 -1.70 10.94
C GLU A 33 6.99 -0.23 10.95
N GLN A 34 7.35 0.28 12.13
CA GLN A 34 7.87 1.64 12.27
C GLN A 34 9.28 1.76 11.68
N LEU A 35 9.54 2.84 10.95
CA LEU A 35 10.87 3.14 10.42
C LEU A 35 11.87 3.46 11.53
N THR A 36 13.09 2.99 11.36
CA THR A 36 14.23 3.38 12.21
C THR A 36 14.65 4.82 11.91
N THR A 37 15.28 5.49 12.88
CA THR A 37 15.74 6.89 12.76
C THR A 37 16.71 7.10 11.59
N SER A 38 17.42 6.06 11.16
CA SER A 38 18.28 6.10 9.96
C SER A 38 17.54 6.50 8.68
N HIS A 39 16.25 6.17 8.59
CA HIS A 39 15.41 6.44 7.41
C HIS A 39 14.45 7.62 7.61
N VAL A 40 14.50 8.27 8.78
CA VAL A 40 13.70 9.46 9.07
C VAL A 40 14.43 10.71 8.55
N PHE A 41 13.65 11.70 8.13
CA PHE A 41 14.20 12.97 7.67
C PHE A 41 14.82 13.78 8.82
N SER A 42 15.90 14.52 8.56
CA SER A 42 16.50 15.47 9.50
C SER A 42 15.99 16.88 9.20
N GLY A 43 14.87 17.26 9.81
CA GLY A 43 14.21 18.55 9.61
C GLY A 43 12.75 18.53 10.03
N PHE A 44 12.07 19.68 10.01
CA PHE A 44 10.69 19.83 10.50
C PHE A 44 10.44 19.33 11.94
N GLY A 45 11.49 19.29 12.77
CA GLY A 45 11.43 18.77 14.14
C GLY A 45 11.80 17.29 14.29
N CYS A 46 12.24 16.62 13.22
CA CYS A 46 12.77 15.26 13.25
C CYS A 46 14.31 15.24 13.19
N GLU A 47 14.94 14.31 13.91
CA GLU A 47 16.40 14.14 14.01
C GLU A 47 16.87 12.82 13.40
N GLY A 48 16.34 12.46 12.23
CA GLY A 48 16.78 11.26 11.50
C GLY A 48 18.09 11.46 10.73
N VAL A 49 18.59 10.42 10.05
CA VAL A 49 19.90 10.45 9.35
C VAL A 49 19.77 10.69 7.83
N ILE A 50 18.54 10.72 7.28
CA ILE A 50 18.28 10.86 5.83
C ILE A 50 19.07 9.82 5.00
N HIS A 51 19.10 8.56 5.43
CA HIS A 51 19.61 7.48 4.61
C HIS A 51 18.46 6.81 3.86
N ARG A 52 18.63 6.51 2.57
CA ARG A 52 17.63 5.74 1.81
C ARG A 52 17.87 4.25 2.06
N PRO A 53 16.83 3.45 2.36
CA PRO A 53 16.98 2.01 2.47
C PRO A 53 17.36 1.40 1.12
N HIS A 54 18.07 0.29 1.17
CA HIS A 54 18.43 -0.59 0.06
C HIS A 54 17.23 -1.44 -0.41
#